data_AF-A0A3B6FUS2-F1
#
_entry.id   AF-A0A3B6FUS2-F1
#
_cell.length_a   1.000
_cell.length_b   1.000
_cell.length_c   1.000
_cell.angle_alpha   90.00
_cell.angle_beta   90.00
_cell.angle_gamma   90.00
#
_symmetry.space_group_name_H-M   'P 1'
#
loop_
_entity.id
_entity.type
_entity.pdbx_description
1 polymer ?
#
loop_
_entity_poly.entity_id
_entity_poly.type
_entity_poly.pdbx_seq_one_letter_code
_entity_poly.pdbx_strand_id
1 'polypeptide(L)'
;MTCNRIIINSDNMEVIETMNEGGRSSGAAAAIFDDCFHLACDFPISRFEHCNREAKISHELAKLARFSFISDWFEEPHNAIVPILINDVMIISNE
;
A
#
# COMPACT_ATOMS: atom_id res chain seq x y z
N MET A 1 -18.26 -1.81 11.64
CA MET A 1 -18.27 -0.79 10.56
C MET A 1 -17.60 -1.45 9.36
N THR A 2 -18.33 -1.76 8.30
CA THR A 2 -17.73 -2.34 7.09
C THR A 2 -17.20 -1.21 6.23
N CYS A 3 -15.94 -1.29 5.83
CA CYS A 3 -15.41 -0.37 4.83
C CYS A 3 -15.95 -0.79 3.47
N ASN A 4 -16.83 0.02 2.88
CA ASN A 4 -17.48 -0.32 1.61
C ASN A 4 -16.68 0.16 0.40
N ARG A 5 -15.65 0.98 0.62
CA ARG A 5 -14.83 1.59 -0.44
C ARG A 5 -13.39 1.73 0.00
N ILE A 6 -12.47 1.22 -0.81
CA ILE A 6 -11.02 1.42 -0.66
C ILE A 6 -10.46 2.16 -1.88
N ILE A 7 -9.53 3.07 -1.64
CA ILE A 7 -8.75 3.74 -2.69
C ILE A 7 -7.29 3.40 -2.40
N ILE A 8 -6.64 2.76 -3.38
CA ILE A 8 -5.26 2.28 -3.28
C ILE A 8 -4.42 3.21 -4.15
N ASN A 9 -3.47 3.89 -3.53
CA ASN A 9 -2.60 4.86 -4.19
C ASN A 9 -1.19 4.30 -4.34
N SER A 10 -0.55 4.58 -5.48
CA SER A 10 0.86 4.25 -5.72
C SER A 10 1.52 5.30 -6.62
N ASP A 11 2.81 5.55 -6.40
CA ASP A 11 3.65 6.38 -7.27
C ASP A 11 4.29 5.59 -8.41
N ASN A 12 4.05 4.28 -8.47
CA ASN A 12 4.49 3.44 -9.55
C ASN A 12 3.37 3.26 -10.57
N MET A 13 3.55 3.86 -11.76
CA MET A 13 2.57 3.76 -12.85
C MET A 13 2.31 2.32 -13.29
N GLU A 14 3.35 1.48 -13.37
CA GLU A 14 3.21 0.07 -13.78
C GLU A 14 2.28 -0.70 -12.82
N VAL A 15 2.39 -0.42 -11.51
CA VAL A 15 1.51 -1.01 -10.50
C VAL A 15 0.07 -0.57 -10.73
N ILE A 16 -0.16 0.72 -10.95
CA ILE A 16 -1.51 1.27 -11.15
C ILE A 16 -2.15 0.73 -12.44
N GLU A 17 -1.41 0.69 -13.54
CA GLU A 17 -1.88 0.13 -14.82
C GLU A 17 -2.23 -1.35 -14.65
N THR A 18 -1.31 -2.14 -14.10
CA THR A 18 -1.51 -3.59 -13.87
C THR A 18 -2.74 -3.87 -13.02
N MET A 19 -2.94 -3.13 -11.93
CA MET A 19 -4.07 -3.34 -11.03
C MET A 19 -5.40 -2.91 -11.66
N ASN A 20 -5.42 -1.84 -12.47
CA ASN A 20 -6.59 -1.44 -13.24
C ASN A 20 -6.94 -2.43 -14.35
N GLU A 21 -5.97 -3.21 -14.85
CA GLU A 21 -6.17 -4.29 -15.82
C GLU A 21 -6.49 -5.65 -15.18
N GLY A 22 -6.83 -5.65 -13.88
CA GLY A 22 -7.25 -6.86 -13.16
C GLY A 22 -6.13 -7.59 -12.44
N GLY A 23 -5.01 -6.92 -12.13
CA GLY A 23 -3.86 -7.53 -11.45
C GLY A 23 -3.04 -8.48 -12.33
N ARG A 24 -3.25 -8.44 -13.65
CA ARG A 24 -2.67 -9.43 -14.57
C ARG A 24 -1.25 -9.01 -14.98
N SER A 25 -0.26 -9.73 -14.50
CA SER A 25 1.15 -9.55 -14.90
C SER A 25 1.77 -10.88 -15.32
N SER A 26 2.80 -10.83 -16.17
CA SER A 26 3.59 -12.00 -16.60
C SER A 26 5.01 -12.00 -16.04
N GLY A 27 5.35 -11.04 -15.17
CA GLY A 27 6.68 -10.88 -14.60
C GLY A 27 6.91 -11.65 -13.30
N ALA A 28 8.09 -11.46 -12.70
CA ALA A 28 8.45 -12.09 -11.42
C ALA A 28 7.50 -11.71 -10.26
N ALA A 29 6.80 -10.58 -10.37
CA ALA A 29 5.82 -10.11 -9.40
C ALA A 29 4.37 -10.55 -9.69
N ALA A 30 4.13 -11.42 -10.69
CA ALA A 30 2.78 -11.80 -11.11
C ALA A 30 1.91 -12.34 -9.97
N ALA A 31 2.46 -13.21 -9.13
CA ALA A 31 1.74 -13.75 -7.97
C ALA A 31 1.36 -12.65 -6.96
N ILE A 32 2.22 -11.65 -6.77
CA ILE A 32 1.97 -10.54 -5.84
C ILE A 32 0.82 -9.67 -6.37
N PHE A 33 0.80 -9.38 -7.67
CA PHE A 33 -0.28 -8.61 -8.29
C PHE A 33 -1.63 -9.34 -8.20
N ASP A 34 -1.64 -10.65 -8.45
CA ASP A 34 -2.84 -11.48 -8.36
C ASP A 34 -3.39 -11.50 -6.93
N ASP A 35 -2.55 -11.76 -5.93
CA ASP A 35 -2.94 -11.77 -4.52
C ASP A 35 -3.48 -10.41 -4.07
N CYS A 36 -2.76 -9.32 -4.36
CA CYS A 36 -3.19 -7.97 -4.00
C CYS A 36 -4.50 -7.57 -4.68
N PHE A 37 -4.72 -7.99 -5.93
CA PHE A 37 -5.94 -7.69 -6.65
C PHE A 37 -7.14 -8.41 -6.03
N HIS A 38 -6.99 -9.70 -5.73
CA HIS A 38 -8.03 -10.47 -5.03
C HIS A 38 -8.38 -9.87 -3.67
N LEU A 39 -7.39 -9.45 -2.88
CA LEU A 39 -7.63 -8.76 -1.60
C LEU A 39 -8.39 -7.44 -1.79
N ALA A 40 -8.13 -6.70 -2.86
CA ALA A 40 -8.87 -5.48 -3.16
C ALA A 40 -10.33 -5.77 -3.58
N CYS A 41 -10.60 -6.93 -4.20
CA CYS A 41 -11.95 -7.36 -4.58
C CYS A 41 -12.84 -7.71 -3.39
N ASP A 42 -12.28 -7.95 -2.20
CA ASP A 42 -13.08 -8.14 -0.97
C ASP A 42 -13.85 -6.86 -0.59
N PHE A 43 -13.46 -5.70 -1.13
CA PHE A 43 -14.18 -4.44 -0.97
C PHE A 43 -15.16 -4.25 -2.13
N PRO A 44 -16.45 -3.89 -1.86
CA PRO A 44 -17.44 -3.67 -2.90
C PRO A 44 -17.04 -2.60 -3.93
N ILE A 45 -16.23 -1.63 -3.51
CA ILE A 45 -15.69 -0.58 -4.37
C ILE A 45 -14.18 -0.49 -4.11
N SER A 46 -13.37 -0.91 -5.05
CA SER A 46 -11.92 -0.66 -5.07
C SER A 46 -11.55 0.25 -6.23
N ARG A 47 -10.55 1.11 -6.02
CA ARG A 47 -9.96 1.97 -7.07
C ARG A 47 -8.46 2.02 -6.90
N PHE A 48 -7.74 2.02 -8.02
CA PHE A 48 -6.30 2.17 -8.07
C PHE A 48 -5.97 3.50 -8.74
N GLU A 49 -5.36 4.40 -7.99
CA GLU A 49 -5.09 5.77 -8.43
C GLU A 49 -3.59 6.06 -8.35
N HIS A 50 -3.05 6.66 -9.41
CA HIS A 50 -1.66 7.11 -9.39
C HIS A 50 -1.53 8.37 -8.55
N CYS A 51 -0.63 8.36 -7.58
CA CYS A 51 -0.29 9.53 -6.78
C CYS A 51 1.16 9.93 -7.05
N ASN A 52 1.46 11.23 -7.03
CA ASN A 52 2.85 11.65 -7.04
C ASN A 52 3.54 11.17 -5.75
N ARG A 53 4.87 10.98 -5.80
CA ARG A 53 5.73 10.49 -4.69
C ARG A 53 5.68 11.33 -3.38
N GLU A 54 4.81 12.33 -3.32
CA GLU A 54 4.50 13.08 -2.10
C GLU A 54 3.81 12.23 -1.00
N ALA A 55 3.43 10.99 -1.30
CA ALA A 55 3.02 9.99 -0.31
C ALA A 55 4.21 9.54 0.56
N LYS A 56 4.73 10.46 1.38
CA LYS A 56 5.97 10.35 2.18
C LYS A 56 6.04 9.09 3.04
N ILE A 57 4.91 8.60 3.52
CA ILE A 57 4.84 7.47 4.46
C ILE A 57 5.17 6.15 3.79
N SER A 58 4.57 5.88 2.62
CA SER A 58 4.88 4.68 1.85
C SER A 58 6.38 4.61 1.54
N HIS A 59 6.98 5.75 1.21
CA HIS A 59 8.40 5.88 0.95
C HIS A 59 9.26 5.63 2.20
N GLU A 60 8.95 6.25 3.33
CA GLU A 60 9.71 6.05 4.58
C GLU A 60 9.54 4.63 5.13
N LEU A 61 8.36 4.01 5.00
CA LEU A 61 8.15 2.60 5.34
C LEU A 61 8.96 1.67 4.43
N ALA A 62 8.96 1.89 3.12
CA ALA A 62 9.74 1.10 2.18
C ALA A 62 11.25 1.25 2.47
N LYS A 63 11.70 2.46 2.81
CA LYS A 63 13.08 2.73 3.21
C LYS A 63 13.44 2.00 4.50
N LEU A 64 12.56 1.99 5.50
CA LEU A 64 12.77 1.26 6.76
C LEU A 64 12.85 -0.26 6.51
N ALA A 65 11.93 -0.80 5.70
CA ALA A 65 11.88 -2.22 5.34
C ALA A 65 13.13 -2.67 4.56
N ARG A 66 13.68 -1.81 3.70
CA ARG A 66 14.90 -2.11 2.93
C ARG A 66 16.12 -2.42 3.82
N PHE A 67 16.19 -1.85 5.01
CA PHE A 67 17.33 -2.01 5.93
C PHE A 67 17.02 -2.89 7.14
N SER A 68 15.86 -3.55 7.18
CA SER A 68 15.45 -4.45 8.25
C SER A 68 15.09 -5.83 7.71
N PHE A 69 15.25 -6.87 8.53
CA PHE A 69 14.73 -8.19 8.20
C PHE A 69 13.21 -8.17 8.42
N ILE A 70 12.46 -8.20 7.32
CA ILE A 70 10.99 -8.10 7.31
C ILE A 70 10.34 -9.24 8.12
N SER A 71 11.02 -10.39 8.26
CA SER A 71 10.56 -11.51 9.10
C SER A 71 10.33 -11.12 10.55
N ASP A 72 11.10 -10.15 11.06
CA ASP A 72 11.05 -9.79 12.48
C ASP A 72 9.78 -8.99 12.80
N TRP A 73 9.18 -8.35 11.79
CA TRP A 73 7.99 -7.49 11.95
C TRP A 73 6.69 -8.29 12.12
N PHE A 74 6.69 -9.58 11.77
CA PHE A 74 5.51 -10.41 11.88
C PHE A 74 5.16 -10.71 13.35
N GLU A 75 6.18 -10.96 14.17
CA GLU A 75 6.01 -11.19 15.62
C GLU A 75 6.02 -9.89 16.41
N GLU A 76 6.98 -8.99 16.13
CA GLU A 76 7.10 -7.71 16.83
C GLU A 76 7.32 -6.55 15.83
N PRO A 77 6.33 -5.66 15.65
CA PRO A 77 6.46 -4.57 14.69
C PRO A 77 7.59 -3.62 15.10
N HIS A 78 8.40 -3.20 14.12
CA HIS A 78 9.49 -2.26 14.36
C HIS A 78 8.96 -0.97 15.01
N ASN A 79 9.59 -0.51 16.09
CA ASN A 79 9.14 0.64 16.90
C ASN A 79 8.94 1.94 16.10
N ALA A 80 9.63 2.08 14.97
CA ALA A 80 9.50 3.21 14.04
C ALA A 80 8.22 3.21 13.19
N ILE A 81 7.48 2.10 13.09
CA ILE A 81 6.24 2.02 12.29
C ILE A 81 5.18 2.98 12.85
N VAL A 82 4.94 2.95 14.17
CA VAL A 82 3.91 3.77 14.82
C VAL A 82 4.17 5.28 14.63
N PRO A 83 5.39 5.81 14.89
CA PRO A 83 5.72 7.21 14.57
C PRO A 83 5.52 7.58 13.10
N ILE A 84 5.86 6.69 12.17
CA ILE A 84 5.69 6.92 10.74
C ILE A 84 4.20 7.05 10.38
N LEU A 85 3.34 6.21 10.95
CA LEU A 85 1.88 6.25 10.73
C LEU A 85 1.18 7.44 11.42
N ILE A 86 1.59 7.81 12.64
CA ILE A 86 0.97 8.92 13.39
C ILE A 86 1.16 10.27 12.68
N ASN A 87 2.29 10.46 12.00
CA ASN A 87 2.52 11.66 11.19
C ASN A 87 1.50 11.83 10.05
N ASP A 88 0.78 10.77 9.64
CA ASP A 88 -0.30 10.85 8.64
C ASP A 88 -1.63 11.32 9.24
N VAL A 89 -1.99 10.77 10.40
CA VAL A 89 -3.29 11.03 11.04
C VAL A 89 -3.39 12.50 11.46
N MET A 90 -2.24 13.13 11.75
CA MET A 90 -2.13 14.57 12.00
C MET A 90 -2.33 15.44 10.74
N ILE A 91 -2.35 14.86 9.53
CA ILE A 91 -2.73 15.54 8.28
C ILE A 91 -4.23 15.36 8.02
N ILE A 92 -4.86 14.30 8.54
CA ILE A 92 -6.33 14.15 8.63
C ILE A 92 -6.84 14.87 9.90
N SER A 93 -6.49 16.14 10.07
CA SER A 93 -7.10 16.99 11.10
C SER A 93 -7.67 18.26 10.46
N ASN A 94 -9.00 18.32 10.47
CA ASN A 94 -9.90 19.44 10.15
C ASN A 94 -9.61 20.26 8.89
N GLU A 95 -10.33 19.92 7.82
CA GLU A 95 -11.23 20.88 7.18
C GLU A 95 -12.68 20.37 7.26
#